data_AF-A0A439DUK9-F1
#
_entry.id   AF-A0A439DUK9-F1
#
_cell.length_a   1.000
_cell.length_b   1.000
_cell.length_c   1.000
_cell.angle_alpha   90.00
_cell.angle_beta   90.00
_cell.angle_gamma   90.00
#
_symmetry.space_group_name_H-M   'P 1'
#
loop_
_entity.id
_entity.type
_entity.pdbx_description
1 polymer ?
#
loop_
_entity_poly.entity_id
_entity_poly.type
_entity_poly.pdbx_seq_one_letter_code
_entity_poly.pdbx_strand_id
1 'polypeptide(L)' 'MLRAVADGWPVAMLIGRFIPRHWVLIVEVEGSQLQCYEPSSGEVSTVPVADVRRGRLTRLGYPRPFVFTFPNSNV' A
#
# COMPACT_ATOMS: atom_id res chain seq x y z
N MET A 1 5.02 -7.15 -4.99
CA MET A 1 4.85 -5.78 -4.46
C MET A 1 6.08 -4.93 -4.59
N LEU A 2 7.09 -5.07 -3.71
CA LEU A 2 8.24 -4.14 -3.70
C LEU A 2 8.91 -4.01 -5.07
N ARG A 3 9.09 -5.13 -5.78
CA ARG A 3 9.65 -5.12 -7.14
C ARG A 3 8.82 -4.32 -8.13
N ALA A 4 7.49 -4.52 -8.17
CA ALA A 4 6.60 -3.79 -9.07
C ALA A 4 6.68 -2.27 -8.83
N VAL A 5 6.66 -1.86 -7.56
CA VAL A 5 6.79 -0.44 -7.17
C VAL A 5 8.16 0.12 -7.57
N ALA A 6 9.24 -0.62 -7.34
CA ALA A 6 10.60 -0.23 -7.75
C ALA A 6 10.74 -0.13 -9.29
N ASP A 7 9.99 -0.92 -10.04
CA ASP A 7 9.92 -0.88 -11.50
C ASP A 7 8.96 0.24 -12.02
N GLY A 8 8.47 1.12 -11.14
CA GLY A 8 7.63 2.26 -11.50
C GLY A 8 6.13 1.96 -11.61
N TRP A 9 5.69 0.77 -11.18
CA TRP A 9 4.29 0.37 -11.22
C TRP A 9 3.63 0.50 -9.84
N PRO A 10 2.69 1.44 -9.64
CA PRO A 10 1.96 1.55 -8.39
C PRO A 10 1.20 0.25 -8.07
N VAL A 11 1.21 -0.14 -6.80
CA VAL A 11 0.47 -1.32 -6.32
C VAL A 11 -0.69 -0.87 -5.47
N ALA A 12 -1.92 -1.18 -5.87
CA ALA A 12 -3.07 -0.93 -5.00
C ALA A 12 -3.10 -1.95 -3.86
N MET A 13 -3.33 -1.45 -2.65
CA MET A 13 -3.45 -2.22 -1.43
C MET A 13 -4.83 -1.95 -0.84
N LEU A 14 -5.64 -3.00 -0.71
CA LEU A 14 -6.92 -2.95 -0.02
C LEU A 14 -6.67 -3.11 1.48
N ILE A 15 -7.11 -2.13 2.27
CA ILE A 15 -6.97 -2.12 3.72
C ILE A 15 -8.33 -2.09 4.43
N GLY A 16 -8.32 -2.51 5.70
CA GLY A 16 -9.51 -2.59 6.54
C GLY A 16 -9.20 -2.97 7.99
N ARG A 17 -10.26 -3.34 8.71
CA ARG A 17 -10.17 -3.93 10.07
C ARG A 17 -10.50 -5.41 10.01
N PHE A 18 -11.77 -5.75 10.19
CA PHE A 18 -12.31 -7.10 10.00
C PHE A 18 -12.80 -7.32 8.57
N ILE A 19 -13.35 -6.26 7.97
CA ILE A 19 -13.77 -6.22 6.57
C ILE A 19 -12.86 -5.27 5.78
N PRO A 20 -12.50 -5.62 4.53
CA PRO A 20 -11.82 -4.68 3.63
C PRO A 20 -12.73 -3.51 3.28
N ARG A 21 -12.19 -2.29 3.19
CA ARG A 21 -13.02 -1.09 3.00
C ARG A 21 -12.40 0.00 2.14
N HIS A 22 -11.07 0.05 2.06
CA HIS A 22 -10.40 1.25 1.60
C HIS A 22 -9.16 0.91 0.77
N TRP A 23 -9.00 1.58 -0.37
CA TRP A 23 -7.88 1.35 -1.28
C TRP A 23 -6.86 2.47 -1.12
N VAL A 24 -5.59 2.08 -0.96
CA VAL A 24 -4.44 2.98 -1.01
C VAL A 24 -3.48 2.52 -2.11
N LEU A 25 -2.67 3.44 -2.64
CA LEU A 25 -1.67 3.10 -3.65
C LEU A 25 -0.28 3.16 -3.03
N ILE A 26 0.49 2.08 -3.16
CA ILE A 26 1.92 2.09 -2.88
C ILE A 26 2.62 2.58 -4.14
N VAL A 27 3.20 3.77 -4.07
CA VAL A 27 3.72 4.50 -5.23
C VAL A 27 5.24 4.51 -5.29
N GLU A 28 5.91 4.33 -4.16
CA GLU A 28 7.37 4.31 -4.09
C GLU A 28 7.85 3.37 -2.98
N VAL A 29 9.07 2.85 -3.13
CA VAL A 29 9.79 2.08 -2.12
C VAL A 29 11.17 2.70 -1.91
N GLU A 30 11.46 3.09 -0.67
CA GLU A 30 12.75 3.66 -0.27
C GLU A 30 13.31 2.83 0.89
N GLY A 31 14.28 1.95 0.59
CA GLY A 31 14.83 1.02 1.58
C GLY A 31 13.74 0.13 2.21
N SER A 32 13.48 0.32 3.51
CA SER A 32 12.44 -0.40 4.26
C SER A 32 11.14 0.39 4.44
N GLN A 33 10.98 1.50 3.73
CA GLN A 33 9.81 2.37 3.77
C GLN A 33 9.03 2.29 2.44
N LEU A 34 7.73 2.47 2.55
CA LEU A 34 6.81 2.58 1.42
C LEU A 34 6.16 3.96 1.46
N GLN A 35 6.03 4.59 0.31
CA GLN A 35 5.18 5.76 0.16
C GLN A 35 3.80 5.30 -0.29
N CYS A 36 2.80 5.59 0.53
CA CYS A 36 1.42 5.18 0.32
C CYS A 36 0.55 6.42 0.09
N TYR A 37 0.08 6.60 -1.15
CA TYR A 37 -0.93 7.60 -1.47
C TYR A 37 -2.31 7.17 -0.95
N GLU A 38 -2.93 8.03 -0.14
CA GLU A 38 -4.27 7.86 0.40
C GLU A 38 -5.26 8.74 -0.39
N PRO A 39 -6.12 8.16 -1.25
CA PRO A 39 -6.93 8.94 -2.19
C PRO A 39 -7.97 9.89 -1.58
N SER A 40 -8.42 9.65 -0.35
CA SER A 40 -9.48 10.45 0.28
C SER A 40 -8.96 11.81 0.77
N SER A 41 -7.72 11.83 1.26
CA SER A 41 -7.01 13.03 1.70
C SER A 41 -6.15 13.65 0.59
N GLY A 42 -5.72 12.84 -0.38
CA GLY A 42 -4.74 13.25 -1.39
C GLY A 42 -3.32 13.27 -0.86
N GLU A 43 -3.06 12.74 0.34
CA GLU A 43 -1.75 12.76 0.98
C GLU A 43 -0.94 11.49 0.68
N VAL A 44 0.39 11.62 0.75
CA VAL A 44 1.33 10.50 0.70
C VAL A 44 1.86 10.26 2.10
N SER A 45 1.59 9.07 2.63
CA SER A 45 2.03 8.63 3.95
C SER A 45 3.18 7.64 3.86
N THR A 46 4.26 7.91 4.59
CA THR A 46 5.36 6.95 4.75
C THR A 46 4.99 5.84 5.73
N VAL A 47 5.11 4.60 5.27
CA VAL A 47 4.72 3.38 6.00
C VAL A 47 5.86 2.36 5.98
N PRO A 48 6.31 1.84 7.13
CA PRO A 48 7.30 0.77 7.17
C PRO A 48 6.78 -0.51 6.53
N VAL A 49 7.61 -1.18 5.71
CA VAL A 49 7.29 -2.52 5.17
C VAL A 49 6.96 -3.51 6.30
N ALA A 50 7.64 -3.35 7.44
CA ALA A 50 7.42 -4.10 8.67
C ALA A 50 5.99 -3.98 9.21
N ASP A 51 5.33 -2.84 9.04
CA ASP A 51 3.98 -2.59 9.55
C ASP A 51 2.90 -3.04 8.57
N VAL A 52 3.17 -2.99 7.26
CA VAL A 52 2.34 -3.69 6.26
C VAL A 52 2.30 -5.18 6.58
N ARG A 53 3.47 -5.81 6.74
CA ARG A 53 3.57 -7.25 7.02
C ARG A 53 2.91 -7.67 8.33
N ARG A 54 2.88 -6.78 9.32
CA ARG A 54 2.30 -7.06 10.65
C ARG A 54 0.86 -6.55 10.81
N GLY A 55 0.29 -5.89 9.81
CA GLY A 55 -1.05 -5.29 9.90
C GLY A 55 -1.15 -4.20 10.97
N ARG A 56 -0.21 -3.25 10.97
CA ARG A 56 -0.13 -2.11 11.90
C ARG A 56 -0.12 -0.76 11.18
N LEU A 57 -0.99 -0.59 10.19
CA LEU A 57 -1.10 0.61 9.35
C LEU A 57 -1.83 1.76 10.07
N THR A 58 -1.13 2.45 10.97
CA THR A 58 -1.75 3.51 11.80
C THR A 58 -2.03 4.82 11.05
N ARG A 59 -1.28 5.10 9.98
CA ARG A 59 -1.39 6.36 9.20
C ARG A 59 -2.37 6.33 8.04
N LEU A 60 -2.93 5.16 7.71
CA LEU A 60 -3.79 4.96 6.54
C LEU A 60 -5.29 4.80 6.91
N GLY A 61 -5.67 5.18 8.14
CA GLY A 61 -7.06 5.08 8.64
C GLY A 61 -7.54 3.66 9.00
N TYR A 62 -6.95 2.61 8.41
CA TYR A 62 -7.25 1.22 8.71
C TYR A 62 -5.99 0.38 8.92
N PRO A 63 -5.95 -0.53 9.91
CA PRO A 63 -4.71 -1.15 10.35
C PRO A 63 -4.20 -2.30 9.46
N ARG A 64 -5.07 -3.00 8.71
CA ARG A 64 -4.70 -4.29 8.10
C ARG A 64 -4.77 -4.27 6.58
N PRO A 65 -3.74 -4.77 5.88
CA PRO A 65 -3.84 -5.09 4.47
C PRO A 65 -4.61 -6.40 4.26
N PHE A 66 -5.37 -6.47 3.17
CA PHE A 66 -6.16 -7.63 2.74
C PHE A 66 -5.72 -8.16 1.38
N VAL A 67 -5.58 -7.26 0.41
CA VAL A 67 -5.27 -7.63 -0.98
C VAL A 67 -4.25 -6.65 -1.54
N PHE A 68 -3.37 -7.17 -2.39
CA PHE A 68 -2.48 -6.39 -3.25
C PHE A 68 -2.80 -6.72 -4.69
N THR A 69 -3.04 -5.71 -5.52
CA THR A 69 -3.25 -5.90 -6.95
C THR A 69 -1.99 -5.49 -7.70
N PHE A 70 -1.48 -6.39 -8.54
CA PHE A 70 -0.31 -6.14 -9.38
C PHE A 70 -0.75 -5.90 -10.82
N PRO A 71 -0.01 -5.07 -11.57
CA PRO A 71 -0.14 -5.09 -13.02
C PRO A 71 0.18 -6.50 -13.50
N ASN A 72 -0.67 -7.03 -14.38
CA ASN A 72 -0.37 -8.25 -15.12
C ASN A 72 0.09 -7.83 -16.52
N SER A 73 1.17 -8.42 -17.01
CA SER A 73 1.56 -8.31 -18.41
C SER A 73 0.55 -9.08 -19.26
N ASN A 74 -0.50 -8.39 -19.70
CA ASN A 74 -1.44 -8.85 -20.72
C ASN A 74 -1.20 -8.15 -22.08
N VAL A 75 0.00 -7.59 -22.26
CA VAL A 75 0.47 -7.00 -23.52
C VAL A 75 1.64 -7.83 -24.00
#